data_AF-A0AAU7P1H9-F1
#
_entry.id   AF-A0AAU7P1H9-F1
#
_cell.length_a   1.000
_cell.length_b   1.000
_cell.length_c   1.000
_cell.angle_alpha   90.00
_cell.angle_beta   90.00
_cell.angle_gamma   90.00
#
_symmetry.space_group_name_H-M   'P 1'
#
loop_
_entity.id
_entity.type
_entity.pdbx_description
1 polymer ?
#
loop_
_entity_poly.entity_id
_entity_poly.type
_entity_poly.pdbx_seq_one_letter_code
_entity_poly.pdbx_strand_id
1 'polypeptide(L)'
;MLSYMDIHRTYTLPAIGILTLITLPFINRWEMSKTAFITAVALLYTTPCYNYSIFNGARSYSPERVSAIVGNVPVEEHLSVVLQIALISLWALLCLRWRLPFLNFNHDERSYQLIRWIPILFLSVVMAVGFKIAVPEQKTFYLGSIMCWASPVIMLMWYGAGNYFVRNIKLSSVAIAIPTLYLLWVNRIALKENVWHLNKTTSLSVTVTNGLPLEEALFTFITTTMVVLAGNCYDKAYGMIVTFSLIFPHQFSLSWKFISQMYKAFETSEYSMPSIITEDLKRCIKVLDTSNIFGTSNYLFHIATRLDLIIIYAIGRITDNVIDDTSISNAEKRKLKLKLAYNFLKLQFADRKSDYDVKSKPHEVDIDWTQYESILTDDELSSFRALSRITFFLPRKPFEEILEGFDMDMSDTLYRNENDLLTYNKNVAGSFAALFIYVVIYRYNIDKYEFIEKDDFLIKKSYQIGNGLQFVNIARDIVIDSEKLGRCYIPTEFMDDEIEELRILCKEKNPRSLGNKKLQRYAKTLIKIADKHQFEAVDAIKCLPRELRPLILTSIEIYRGLIYCIQSCPSFPNKAKISKLHKSMIILKGLYIQSIKYVV
;
A
#
# COMPACT_ATOMS: atom_id res chain seq x y z
N MET A 1 -21.28 -30.02 26.52
CA MET A 1 -22.15 -28.98 25.96
C MET A 1 -21.46 -27.64 26.12
N LEU A 2 -21.29 -26.89 25.02
CA LEU A 2 -20.55 -25.62 24.99
C LEU A 2 -21.44 -24.44 25.40
N SER A 3 -20.92 -23.47 26.16
CA SER A 3 -21.57 -22.16 26.32
C SER A 3 -21.37 -21.28 25.08
N TYR A 4 -22.09 -20.16 24.95
CA TYR A 4 -21.86 -19.24 23.83
C TYR A 4 -20.43 -18.66 23.86
N MET A 5 -19.93 -18.35 25.05
CA MET A 5 -18.55 -17.91 25.22
C MET A 5 -17.53 -18.98 24.80
N ASP A 6 -17.80 -20.26 25.08
CA ASP A 6 -16.92 -21.37 24.68
C ASP A 6 -16.83 -21.50 23.15
N ILE A 7 -17.92 -21.22 22.42
CA ILE A 7 -17.91 -21.21 20.95
C ILE A 7 -16.96 -20.13 20.45
N HIS A 8 -17.04 -18.91 20.98
CA HIS A 8 -16.13 -17.83 20.59
C HIS A 8 -14.68 -18.16 20.94
N ARG A 9 -14.41 -18.71 22.13
CA ARG A 9 -13.06 -19.10 22.57
C ARG A 9 -12.47 -20.24 21.75
N THR A 10 -13.29 -21.19 21.31
CA THR A 10 -12.82 -22.40 20.62
C THR A 10 -12.68 -22.19 19.12
N TYR A 11 -13.59 -21.43 18.51
CA TYR A 11 -13.64 -21.30 17.05
C TYR A 11 -13.22 -19.90 16.60
N THR A 12 -13.90 -18.85 17.07
CA THR A 12 -13.71 -17.50 16.52
C THR A 12 -12.37 -16.86 16.91
N LEU A 13 -12.01 -16.87 18.20
CA LEU A 13 -10.79 -16.23 18.70
C LEU A 13 -9.50 -16.86 18.15
N PRO A 14 -9.37 -18.20 18.04
CA PRO A 14 -8.19 -18.81 17.42
C PRO A 14 -8.04 -18.41 15.95
N ALA A 15 -9.13 -18.35 15.18
CA ALA A 15 -9.09 -17.89 13.79
C ALA A 15 -8.64 -16.43 13.69
N ILE A 16 -9.16 -15.55 14.54
CA ILE A 16 -8.71 -14.15 14.65
C ILE A 16 -7.23 -14.09 15.04
N GLY A 17 -6.78 -14.92 15.99
CA GLY A 17 -5.38 -14.99 16.42
C GLY A 17 -4.45 -15.36 15.27
N ILE A 18 -4.79 -16.40 14.49
CA ILE A 18 -4.03 -16.80 13.30
C ILE A 18 -4.01 -15.68 12.26
N LEU A 19 -5.18 -15.09 11.94
CA LEU A 19 -5.26 -13.99 10.99
C LEU A 19 -4.47 -12.78 11.45
N THR A 20 -4.49 -12.46 12.75
CA THR A 20 -3.70 -11.38 13.34
C THR A 20 -2.22 -11.65 13.17
N LEU A 21 -1.74 -12.86 13.44
CA LEU A 21 -0.34 -13.22 13.22
C LEU A 21 0.08 -13.07 11.75
N ILE A 22 -0.77 -13.50 10.81
CA ILE A 22 -0.51 -13.39 9.35
C ILE A 22 -0.58 -11.94 8.86
N THR A 23 -1.39 -11.09 9.49
CA THR A 23 -1.57 -9.70 9.06
C THR A 23 -0.72 -8.72 9.85
N LEU A 24 -0.09 -9.15 10.94
CA LEU A 24 0.64 -8.31 11.90
C LEU A 24 1.58 -7.29 11.25
N PRO A 25 2.40 -7.64 10.23
CA PRO A 25 3.31 -6.66 9.62
C PRO A 25 2.60 -5.54 8.84
N PHE A 26 1.31 -5.73 8.53
CA PHE A 26 0.51 -4.85 7.69
C PHE A 26 -0.59 -4.11 8.47
N ILE A 27 -0.85 -4.52 9.71
CA ILE A 27 -1.71 -3.78 10.63
C ILE A 27 -0.98 -2.49 11.02
N ASN A 28 -1.59 -1.37 10.67
CA ASN A 28 -1.08 -0.03 10.97
C ASN A 28 -2.21 0.81 11.57
N ARG A 29 -1.90 2.02 12.03
CA ARG A 29 -2.89 2.94 12.60
C ARG A 29 -4.10 3.24 11.70
N TRP A 30 -3.96 3.20 10.37
CA TRP A 30 -5.08 3.40 9.44
C TRP A 30 -6.04 2.21 9.45
N GLU A 31 -5.50 0.99 9.40
CA GLU A 31 -6.27 -0.25 9.47
C GLU A 31 -6.96 -0.42 10.84
N MET A 32 -6.27 -0.04 11.91
CA MET A 32 -6.84 -0.01 13.26
C MET A 32 -7.97 1.03 13.37
N SER A 33 -7.76 2.24 12.85
CA SER A 33 -8.79 3.29 12.83
C SER A 33 -10.01 2.87 12.00
N LYS A 34 -9.79 2.25 10.84
CA LYS A 34 -10.86 1.72 9.97
C LYS A 34 -11.68 0.67 10.71
N THR A 35 -11.02 -0.33 11.29
CA THR A 35 -11.69 -1.43 12.00
C THR A 35 -12.44 -0.90 13.22
N ALA A 36 -11.82 -0.03 14.03
CA ALA A 36 -12.45 0.58 15.20
C ALA A 36 -13.70 1.42 14.82
N PHE A 37 -13.62 2.21 13.74
CA PHE A 37 -14.75 2.98 13.24
C PHE A 37 -15.91 2.07 12.81
N ILE A 38 -15.62 1.02 12.03
CA ILE A 38 -16.64 0.07 11.59
C ILE A 38 -17.29 -0.63 12.79
N THR A 39 -16.49 -1.07 13.78
CA THR A 39 -17.00 -1.69 15.00
C THR A 39 -17.91 -0.76 15.79
N ALA A 40 -17.50 0.49 15.99
CA ALA A 40 -18.30 1.46 16.74
C ALA A 40 -19.65 1.74 16.06
N VAL A 41 -19.64 2.01 14.75
CA VAL A 41 -20.87 2.27 13.98
C VAL A 41 -21.76 1.04 13.94
N ALA A 42 -21.20 -0.15 13.74
CA ALA A 42 -21.96 -1.40 13.68
C ALA A 42 -22.66 -1.70 15.02
N LEU A 43 -21.98 -1.54 16.16
CA LEU A 43 -22.60 -1.73 17.48
C LEU A 43 -23.75 -0.74 17.68
N LEU A 44 -23.52 0.55 17.44
CA LEU A 44 -24.56 1.58 17.57
C LEU A 44 -25.79 1.30 16.71
N TYR A 45 -25.59 0.84 15.47
CA TYR A 45 -26.67 0.58 14.54
C TYR A 45 -27.40 -0.75 14.80
N THR A 46 -26.68 -1.78 15.27
CA THR A 46 -27.22 -3.14 15.43
C THR A 46 -27.93 -3.33 16.75
N THR A 47 -27.47 -2.70 17.84
CA THR A 47 -28.03 -2.89 19.19
C THR A 47 -29.55 -2.63 19.28
N PRO A 48 -30.12 -1.55 18.69
CA PRO A 48 -31.57 -1.35 18.72
C PRO A 48 -32.35 -2.44 17.99
N CYS A 49 -31.85 -2.87 16.81
CA CYS A 49 -32.49 -3.91 16.00
C CYS A 49 -32.45 -5.27 16.70
N TYR A 50 -31.34 -5.60 17.36
CA TYR A 50 -31.22 -6.82 18.18
C TYR A 50 -32.23 -6.82 19.32
N ASN A 51 -32.31 -5.72 20.08
CA ASN A 51 -33.27 -5.59 21.17
C ASN A 51 -34.72 -5.77 20.69
N TYR A 52 -35.08 -5.14 19.57
CA TYR A 52 -36.42 -5.26 18.98
C TYR A 52 -36.72 -6.67 18.49
N SER A 53 -35.78 -7.31 17.78
CA SER A 53 -36.00 -8.63 17.17
C SER A 53 -36.09 -9.72 18.22
N ILE A 54 -35.23 -9.68 19.25
CA ILE A 54 -35.26 -10.65 20.36
C ILE A 54 -36.49 -10.44 21.24
N PHE A 55 -36.87 -9.19 21.51
CA PHE A 55 -38.10 -8.89 22.26
C PHE A 55 -39.35 -9.49 21.60
N ASN A 56 -39.44 -9.40 20.28
CA ASN A 56 -40.55 -9.97 19.50
C ASN A 56 -40.35 -11.47 19.17
N GLY A 57 -39.45 -12.15 19.88
CA GLY A 57 -39.34 -13.60 19.85
C GLY A 57 -38.65 -14.18 18.62
N ALA A 58 -37.91 -13.39 17.82
CA ALA A 58 -37.21 -13.91 16.64
C ALA A 58 -36.18 -14.99 16.98
N ARG A 59 -35.49 -14.81 18.12
CA ARG A 59 -34.43 -15.70 18.60
C ARG A 59 -34.54 -15.88 20.11
N SER A 60 -34.23 -17.08 20.57
CA SER A 60 -34.23 -17.47 21.98
C SER A 60 -32.88 -18.06 22.37
N TYR A 61 -32.51 -17.91 23.64
CA TYR A 61 -31.23 -18.35 24.19
C TYR A 61 -31.46 -19.23 25.39
N SER A 62 -30.64 -20.27 25.54
CA SER A 62 -30.65 -21.14 26.71
C SER A 62 -30.04 -20.39 27.89
N PRO A 63 -30.77 -20.10 28.99
CA PRO A 63 -30.28 -19.24 30.08
C PRO A 63 -28.95 -19.70 30.71
N GLU A 64 -28.73 -21.02 30.77
CA GLU A 64 -27.49 -21.63 31.29
C GLU A 64 -26.27 -21.47 30.37
N ARG A 65 -26.48 -21.01 29.12
CA ARG A 65 -25.44 -20.93 28.08
C ARG A 65 -24.93 -19.51 27.84
N VAL A 66 -25.48 -18.54 28.55
CA VAL A 66 -25.23 -17.10 28.40
C VAL A 66 -24.79 -16.52 29.72
N SER A 67 -23.80 -15.62 29.68
CA SER A 67 -23.18 -15.09 30.89
C SER A 67 -23.99 -13.96 31.51
N ALA A 68 -24.54 -13.07 30.68
CA ALA A 68 -25.36 -11.94 31.10
C ALA A 68 -26.20 -11.41 29.94
N ILE A 69 -27.28 -10.69 30.26
CA ILE A 69 -28.19 -10.06 29.30
C ILE A 69 -28.20 -8.55 29.57
N VAL A 70 -28.02 -7.74 28.52
CA VAL A 70 -28.13 -6.28 28.57
C VAL A 70 -29.33 -5.87 27.72
N GLY A 71 -30.35 -5.27 28.34
CA GLY A 71 -31.66 -5.11 27.71
C GLY A 71 -32.28 -6.49 27.47
N ASN A 72 -32.51 -6.84 26.21
CA ASN A 72 -33.00 -8.16 25.80
C ASN A 72 -31.91 -9.03 25.15
N VAL A 73 -30.68 -8.51 25.02
CA VAL A 73 -29.64 -9.09 24.18
C VAL A 73 -28.52 -9.65 25.05
N PRO A 74 -28.10 -10.91 24.85
CA PRO A 74 -26.89 -11.44 25.46
C PRO A 74 -25.65 -10.56 25.25
N VAL A 75 -24.76 -10.50 26.24
CA VAL A 75 -23.46 -9.83 26.08
C VAL A 75 -22.66 -10.46 24.94
N GLU A 76 -22.77 -11.77 24.78
CA GLU A 76 -22.10 -12.56 23.75
C GLU A 76 -22.52 -12.19 22.33
N GLU A 77 -23.72 -11.67 22.10
CA GLU A 77 -24.12 -11.17 20.77
C GLU A 77 -23.36 -9.90 20.40
N HIS A 78 -23.16 -8.99 21.35
CA HIS A 78 -22.35 -7.79 21.14
C HIS A 78 -20.89 -8.17 20.90
N LEU A 79 -20.38 -9.14 21.66
CA LEU A 79 -19.05 -9.71 21.43
C LEU A 79 -18.96 -10.35 20.04
N SER A 80 -19.99 -11.10 19.61
CA SER A 80 -20.05 -11.72 18.29
C SER A 80 -19.95 -10.69 17.17
N VAL A 81 -20.61 -9.53 17.29
CA VAL A 81 -20.48 -8.41 16.33
C VAL A 81 -19.03 -7.92 16.26
N VAL A 82 -18.38 -7.68 17.41
CA VAL A 82 -16.99 -7.22 17.47
C VAL A 82 -16.04 -8.24 16.84
N LEU A 83 -16.17 -9.52 17.22
CA LEU A 83 -15.32 -10.60 16.72
C LEU A 83 -15.54 -10.86 15.23
N GLN A 84 -16.78 -10.81 14.76
CA GLN A 84 -17.11 -10.95 13.34
C GLN A 84 -16.45 -9.85 12.51
N ILE A 85 -16.54 -8.59 12.96
CA ILE A 85 -15.89 -7.45 12.28
C ILE A 85 -14.38 -7.64 12.27
N ALA A 86 -13.77 -7.97 13.41
CA ALA A 86 -12.33 -8.22 13.47
C ALA A 86 -11.89 -9.33 12.49
N LEU A 87 -12.57 -10.48 12.49
CA LEU A 87 -12.28 -11.61 11.61
C LEU A 87 -12.38 -11.22 10.13
N ILE A 88 -13.48 -10.55 9.74
CA ILE A 88 -13.71 -10.16 8.35
C ILE A 88 -12.75 -9.06 7.93
N SER A 89 -12.49 -8.05 8.78
CA SER A 89 -11.55 -6.97 8.47
C SER A 89 -10.12 -7.49 8.28
N LEU A 90 -9.66 -8.42 9.12
CA LEU A 90 -8.34 -9.05 8.96
C LEU A 90 -8.27 -9.90 7.69
N TRP A 91 -9.32 -10.66 7.36
CA TRP A 91 -9.38 -11.42 6.11
C TRP A 91 -9.43 -10.50 4.88
N ALA A 92 -10.25 -9.46 4.91
CA ALA A 92 -10.39 -8.48 3.84
C ALA A 92 -9.09 -7.71 3.60
N LEU A 93 -8.31 -7.44 4.67
CA LEU A 93 -6.98 -6.85 4.57
C LEU A 93 -6.05 -7.70 3.69
N LEU A 94 -6.10 -9.03 3.82
CA LEU A 94 -5.30 -9.94 2.99
C LEU A 94 -5.76 -9.98 1.52
N CYS A 95 -7.03 -9.69 1.24
CA CYS A 95 -7.55 -9.69 -0.13
C CYS A 95 -7.36 -8.34 -0.83
N LEU A 96 -7.65 -7.22 -0.16
CA LEU A 96 -7.93 -5.94 -0.81
C LEU A 96 -6.73 -4.97 -0.83
N ARG A 97 -5.78 -5.07 0.13
CA ARG A 97 -4.68 -4.10 0.28
C ARG A 97 -3.74 -3.95 -0.92
N TRP A 98 -3.70 -4.94 -1.79
CA TRP A 98 -2.68 -5.07 -2.84
C TRP A 98 -2.92 -4.14 -4.03
N ARG A 99 -4.14 -3.62 -4.19
CA ARG A 99 -4.52 -2.72 -5.30
C ARG A 99 -4.60 -1.28 -4.80
N LEU A 100 -4.04 -0.34 -5.56
CA LEU A 100 -4.13 1.07 -5.25
C LEU A 100 -5.58 1.56 -5.46
N PRO A 101 -6.16 2.36 -4.53
CA PRO A 101 -7.58 2.72 -4.57
C PRO A 101 -8.02 3.37 -5.88
N PHE A 102 -7.20 4.26 -6.45
CA PHE A 102 -7.60 5.02 -7.64
C PHE A 102 -7.77 4.18 -8.90
N LEU A 103 -7.23 2.95 -8.92
CA LEU A 103 -7.46 1.99 -10.01
C LEU A 103 -8.90 1.45 -10.02
N ASN A 104 -9.70 1.79 -9.00
CA ASN A 104 -11.10 1.40 -8.84
C ASN A 104 -12.05 2.58 -9.05
N PHE A 105 -11.54 3.78 -9.35
CA PHE A 105 -12.38 4.94 -9.62
C PHE A 105 -12.99 4.84 -11.03
N ASN A 106 -14.30 5.03 -11.09
CA ASN A 106 -15.08 5.02 -12.31
C ASN A 106 -15.35 6.44 -12.78
N HIS A 107 -14.64 6.84 -13.85
CA HIS A 107 -14.80 8.16 -14.46
C HIS A 107 -15.89 8.22 -15.55
N ASP A 108 -16.50 7.08 -15.91
CA ASP A 108 -17.63 7.07 -16.84
C ASP A 108 -18.93 7.38 -16.08
N GLU A 109 -19.46 8.59 -16.28
CA GLU A 109 -20.67 9.07 -15.61
C GLU A 109 -21.88 8.15 -15.85
N ARG A 110 -22.07 7.65 -17.08
CA ARG A 110 -23.24 6.82 -17.39
C ARG A 110 -23.18 5.50 -16.64
N SER A 111 -22.06 4.79 -16.73
CA SER A 111 -21.84 3.57 -15.94
C SER A 111 -21.96 3.85 -14.45
N TYR A 112 -21.42 4.98 -13.99
CA TYR A 112 -21.43 5.35 -12.59
C TYR A 112 -22.84 5.52 -12.02
N GLN A 113 -23.70 6.25 -12.72
CA GLN A 113 -25.09 6.49 -12.32
C GLN A 113 -25.91 5.19 -12.33
N LEU A 114 -25.72 4.33 -13.33
CA LEU A 114 -26.42 3.04 -13.39
C LEU A 114 -26.03 2.12 -12.22
N ILE A 115 -24.72 2.00 -11.97
CA ILE A 115 -24.20 1.19 -10.85
C ILE A 115 -24.68 1.75 -9.51
N ARG A 116 -24.78 3.07 -9.36
CA ARG A 116 -25.28 3.70 -8.13
C ARG A 116 -26.77 3.42 -7.92
N TRP A 117 -27.61 3.78 -8.88
CA TRP A 117 -29.05 3.90 -8.65
C TRP A 117 -29.83 2.59 -8.81
N ILE A 118 -29.43 1.67 -9.70
CA ILE A 118 -30.17 0.42 -9.91
C ILE A 118 -30.22 -0.43 -8.63
N PRO A 119 -29.09 -0.70 -7.94
CA PRO A 119 -29.12 -1.48 -6.70
C PRO A 119 -29.82 -0.74 -5.56
N ILE A 120 -29.72 0.60 -5.50
CA ILE A 120 -30.44 1.41 -4.51
C ILE A 120 -31.95 1.30 -4.71
N LEU A 121 -32.44 1.37 -5.94
CA LEU A 121 -33.86 1.19 -6.26
C LEU A 121 -34.34 -0.22 -5.87
N PHE A 122 -33.56 -1.24 -6.22
CA PHE A 122 -33.84 -2.62 -5.81
C PHE A 122 -33.91 -2.76 -4.29
N LEU A 123 -32.92 -2.24 -3.56
CA LEU A 123 -32.90 -2.27 -2.09
C LEU A 123 -34.04 -1.46 -1.46
N SER A 124 -34.51 -0.40 -2.12
CA SER A 124 -35.68 0.37 -1.68
C SER A 124 -36.95 -0.49 -1.75
N VAL A 125 -37.11 -1.29 -2.81
CA VAL A 125 -38.21 -2.25 -2.93
C VAL A 125 -38.08 -3.36 -1.89
N VAL A 126 -36.89 -3.91 -1.70
CA VAL A 126 -36.59 -4.92 -0.66
C VAL A 126 -36.94 -4.38 0.73
N MET A 127 -36.57 -3.14 1.03
CA MET A 127 -36.90 -2.48 2.30
C MET A 127 -38.41 -2.34 2.49
N ALA A 128 -39.14 -1.87 1.46
CA ALA A 128 -40.59 -1.70 1.52
C ALA A 128 -41.32 -3.05 1.69
N VAL A 129 -40.89 -4.10 0.99
CA VAL A 129 -41.40 -5.46 1.17
C VAL A 129 -41.08 -5.97 2.57
N GLY A 130 -39.84 -5.79 3.02
CA GLY A 130 -39.39 -6.13 4.36
C GLY A 130 -40.29 -5.52 5.43
N PHE A 131 -40.61 -4.23 5.28
CA PHE A 131 -41.44 -3.49 6.24
C PHE A 131 -42.86 -4.05 6.31
N LYS A 132 -43.42 -4.40 5.14
CA LYS A 132 -44.75 -5.00 5.05
C LYS A 132 -44.83 -6.39 5.70
N ILE A 133 -43.76 -7.17 5.65
CA ILE A 133 -43.75 -8.56 6.16
C ILE A 133 -43.14 -8.71 7.56
N ALA A 134 -42.54 -7.64 8.11
CA ALA A 134 -41.97 -7.56 9.46
C ALA A 134 -43.05 -7.38 10.55
N VAL A 135 -44.15 -8.13 10.46
CA VAL A 135 -45.24 -8.10 11.44
C VAL A 135 -44.93 -9.10 12.55
N PRO A 136 -44.92 -8.69 13.84
CA PRO A 136 -44.70 -9.59 14.96
C PRO A 136 -45.63 -10.82 14.93
N GLU A 137 -45.18 -11.93 15.49
CA GLU A 137 -45.91 -13.22 15.54
C GLU A 137 -46.17 -13.91 14.19
N GLN A 138 -45.75 -13.32 13.07
CA GLN A 138 -45.82 -13.96 11.75
C GLN A 138 -44.52 -14.67 11.39
N LYS A 139 -44.61 -15.77 10.63
CA LYS A 139 -43.45 -16.55 10.15
C LYS A 139 -42.45 -15.72 9.33
N THR A 140 -42.90 -14.62 8.72
CA THR A 140 -42.06 -13.72 7.91
C THR A 140 -41.35 -12.66 8.73
N PHE A 141 -41.65 -12.52 10.03
CA PHE A 141 -41.18 -11.43 10.88
C PHE A 141 -39.67 -11.26 10.85
N TYR A 142 -38.92 -12.34 11.06
CA TYR A 142 -37.46 -12.27 11.16
C TYR A 142 -36.82 -11.89 9.81
N LEU A 143 -37.28 -12.49 8.71
CA LEU A 143 -36.80 -12.14 7.37
C LEU A 143 -37.13 -10.67 7.03
N GLY A 144 -38.35 -10.22 7.33
CA GLY A 144 -38.76 -8.83 7.15
C GLY A 144 -37.89 -7.86 7.95
N SER A 145 -37.57 -8.21 9.20
CA SER A 145 -36.71 -7.41 10.07
C SER A 145 -35.29 -7.29 9.51
N ILE A 146 -34.70 -8.39 9.01
CA ILE A 146 -33.39 -8.38 8.35
C ILE A 146 -33.42 -7.46 7.11
N MET A 147 -34.44 -7.58 6.26
CA MET A 147 -34.59 -6.77 5.05
C MET A 147 -34.73 -5.28 5.39
N CYS A 148 -35.53 -4.92 6.39
CA CYS A 148 -35.71 -3.54 6.84
C CYS A 148 -34.42 -2.94 7.39
N TRP A 149 -33.70 -3.71 8.21
CA TRP A 149 -32.53 -3.25 8.92
C TRP A 149 -31.30 -3.10 8.00
N ALA A 150 -31.06 -4.08 7.13
CA ALA A 150 -29.86 -4.09 6.30
C ALA A 150 -29.94 -3.10 5.13
N SER A 151 -31.11 -3.01 4.48
CA SER A 151 -31.28 -2.23 3.24
C SER A 151 -30.84 -0.76 3.33
N PRO A 152 -31.28 0.06 4.31
CA PRO A 152 -30.93 1.49 4.34
C PRO A 152 -29.42 1.74 4.48
N VAL A 153 -28.72 0.93 5.29
CA VAL A 153 -27.27 1.08 5.47
C VAL A 153 -26.51 0.59 4.25
N ILE A 154 -26.94 -0.51 3.62
CA ILE A 154 -26.35 -0.94 2.35
C ILE A 154 -26.58 0.12 1.26
N MET A 155 -27.76 0.72 1.17
CA MET A 155 -28.04 1.80 0.22
C MET A 155 -27.10 3.00 0.43
N LEU A 156 -26.91 3.44 1.68
CA LEU A 156 -26.00 4.54 2.00
C LEU A 156 -24.56 4.20 1.60
N MET A 157 -24.04 3.04 2.00
CA MET A 157 -22.68 2.61 1.67
C MET A 157 -22.50 2.42 0.15
N TRP A 158 -23.52 1.88 -0.52
CA TRP A 158 -23.53 1.68 -1.98
C TRP A 158 -23.56 3.01 -2.74
N TYR A 159 -24.27 4.02 -2.22
CA TYR A 159 -24.30 5.35 -2.81
C TYR A 159 -22.89 5.95 -2.94
N GLY A 160 -22.09 5.87 -1.88
CA GLY A 160 -20.74 6.44 -1.84
C GLY A 160 -19.64 5.54 -2.43
N ALA A 161 -19.77 4.21 -2.32
CA ALA A 161 -18.70 3.26 -2.67
C ALA A 161 -19.12 2.07 -3.54
N GLY A 162 -20.35 2.01 -4.05
CA GLY A 162 -20.83 0.91 -4.90
C GLY A 162 -20.02 0.77 -6.19
N ASN A 163 -19.65 1.88 -6.83
CA ASN A 163 -18.78 1.90 -8.01
C ASN A 163 -17.39 1.33 -7.70
N TYR A 164 -16.76 1.83 -6.65
CA TYR A 164 -15.48 1.32 -6.13
C TYR A 164 -15.54 -0.18 -5.83
N PHE A 165 -16.62 -0.65 -5.19
CA PHE A 165 -16.83 -2.05 -4.86
C PHE A 165 -16.96 -2.92 -6.12
N VAL A 166 -17.76 -2.51 -7.11
CA VAL A 166 -17.95 -3.24 -8.38
C VAL A 166 -16.64 -3.38 -9.15
N ARG A 167 -15.78 -2.34 -9.16
CA ARG A 167 -14.46 -2.40 -9.79
C ARG A 167 -13.50 -3.39 -9.10
N ASN A 168 -13.80 -3.79 -7.86
CA ASN A 168 -13.09 -4.81 -7.07
C ASN A 168 -13.89 -6.09 -6.84
N ILE A 169 -14.99 -6.32 -7.57
CA ILE A 169 -15.96 -7.38 -7.25
C ILE A 169 -15.32 -8.76 -7.04
N LYS A 170 -14.30 -9.12 -7.83
CA LYS A 170 -13.63 -10.42 -7.70
C LYS A 170 -12.98 -10.60 -6.32
N LEU A 171 -12.22 -9.61 -5.85
CA LEU A 171 -11.54 -9.67 -4.57
C LEU A 171 -12.52 -9.47 -3.41
N SER A 172 -13.50 -8.57 -3.57
CA SER A 172 -14.57 -8.37 -2.59
C SER A 172 -15.41 -9.63 -2.40
N SER A 173 -15.72 -10.37 -3.46
CA SER A 173 -16.45 -11.64 -3.37
C SER A 173 -15.66 -12.70 -2.60
N VAL A 174 -14.33 -12.77 -2.77
CA VAL A 174 -13.48 -13.67 -1.96
C VAL A 174 -13.43 -13.22 -0.50
N ALA A 175 -13.36 -11.91 -0.25
CA ALA A 175 -13.41 -11.33 1.08
C ALA A 175 -14.75 -11.58 1.80
N ILE A 176 -15.83 -11.78 1.05
CA ILE A 176 -17.17 -12.10 1.60
C ILE A 176 -17.36 -13.60 1.75
N ALA A 177 -17.08 -14.38 0.70
CA ALA A 177 -17.44 -15.79 0.63
C ALA A 177 -16.73 -16.63 1.69
N ILE A 178 -15.42 -16.44 1.90
CA ILE A 178 -14.65 -17.28 2.81
C ILE A 178 -15.06 -17.05 4.28
N PRO A 179 -15.12 -15.81 4.80
CA PRO A 179 -15.63 -15.57 6.15
C PRO A 179 -17.08 -16.00 6.31
N THR A 180 -17.94 -15.79 5.30
CA THR A 180 -19.34 -16.25 5.34
C THR A 180 -19.39 -17.76 5.55
N LEU A 181 -18.71 -18.55 4.71
CA LEU A 181 -18.69 -20.02 4.84
C LEU A 181 -18.16 -20.48 6.20
N TYR A 182 -17.11 -19.82 6.70
CA TYR A 182 -16.55 -20.11 8.01
C TYR A 182 -17.54 -19.82 9.16
N LEU A 183 -18.17 -18.64 9.15
CA LEU A 183 -19.15 -18.24 10.16
C LEU A 183 -20.41 -19.10 10.12
N LEU A 184 -20.89 -19.49 8.93
CA LEU A 184 -22.01 -20.44 8.79
C LEU A 184 -21.68 -21.80 9.41
N TRP A 185 -20.44 -22.26 9.27
CA TRP A 185 -19.98 -23.49 9.92
C TRP A 185 -19.96 -23.37 11.44
N VAL A 186 -19.48 -22.25 11.98
CA VAL A 186 -19.52 -21.96 13.43
C VAL A 186 -20.96 -21.85 13.94
N ASN A 187 -21.84 -21.14 13.25
CA ASN A 187 -23.25 -20.99 13.62
C ASN A 187 -23.99 -22.33 13.61
N ARG A 188 -23.65 -23.23 12.67
CA ARG A 188 -24.18 -24.60 12.67
C ARG A 188 -23.78 -25.38 13.93
N ILE A 189 -22.56 -25.21 14.43
CA ILE A 189 -22.12 -25.84 15.69
C ILE A 189 -22.91 -25.26 16.86
N ALA A 190 -23.08 -23.94 16.91
CA ALA A 190 -23.86 -23.27 17.96
C ALA A 190 -25.31 -23.75 18.03
N LEU A 191 -25.95 -23.94 16.88
CA LEU A 191 -27.29 -24.50 16.77
C LEU A 191 -27.36 -25.95 17.26
N LYS A 192 -26.36 -26.78 16.94
CA LYS A 192 -26.30 -28.18 17.40
C LYS A 192 -26.09 -28.30 18.91
N GLU A 193 -25.32 -27.39 19.50
CA GLU A 193 -25.07 -27.32 20.94
C GLU A 193 -26.20 -26.65 21.73
N ASN A 194 -27.31 -26.28 21.07
CA ASN A 194 -28.46 -25.61 21.66
C ASN A 194 -28.12 -24.32 22.42
N VAL A 195 -27.13 -23.57 21.93
CA VAL A 195 -26.75 -22.28 22.50
C VAL A 195 -27.87 -21.25 22.29
N TRP A 196 -28.46 -21.28 21.10
CA TRP A 196 -29.56 -20.42 20.70
C TRP A 196 -30.42 -21.11 19.65
N HIS A 197 -31.68 -20.69 19.52
CA HIS A 197 -32.63 -21.22 18.55
C HIS A 197 -33.44 -20.11 17.89
N LEU A 198 -33.72 -20.26 16.59
CA LEU A 198 -34.77 -19.48 15.93
C LEU A 198 -36.13 -20.01 16.32
N ASN A 199 -37.04 -19.10 16.64
CA ASN A 199 -38.40 -19.46 16.98
C ASN A 199 -39.19 -19.80 15.70
N LYS A 200 -39.84 -20.98 15.67
CA LYS A 200 -40.59 -21.47 14.51
C LYS A 200 -41.83 -20.63 14.18
N THR A 201 -42.32 -19.85 15.15
CA THR A 201 -43.50 -18.98 14.97
C THR A 201 -43.18 -17.71 14.19
N THR A 202 -41.94 -17.21 14.32
CA THR A 202 -41.48 -15.94 13.74
C THR A 202 -40.45 -16.12 12.61
N SER A 203 -40.16 -17.37 12.23
CA SER A 203 -39.26 -17.74 11.15
C SER A 203 -39.95 -18.64 10.12
N LEU A 204 -39.49 -18.60 8.88
CA LEU A 204 -39.99 -19.37 7.74
C LEU A 204 -39.84 -20.87 7.95
N SER A 205 -38.97 -21.30 8.87
CA SER A 205 -38.64 -22.70 9.14
C SER A 205 -38.07 -23.44 7.91
N VAL A 206 -37.51 -22.69 6.95
CA VAL A 206 -36.80 -23.24 5.78
C VAL A 206 -35.35 -23.46 6.15
N THR A 207 -34.82 -24.64 5.83
CA THR A 207 -33.41 -24.97 6.06
C THR A 207 -32.69 -25.14 4.73
N VAL A 208 -31.43 -24.71 4.67
CA VAL A 208 -30.63 -24.75 3.43
C VAL A 208 -29.91 -26.08 3.32
N THR A 209 -28.98 -26.36 4.25
CA THR A 209 -28.25 -27.63 4.32
C THR A 209 -28.05 -28.03 5.78
N ASN A 210 -28.23 -29.32 6.07
CA ASN A 210 -27.91 -29.93 7.36
C ASN A 210 -28.47 -29.21 8.61
N GLY A 211 -29.68 -28.66 8.51
CA GLY A 211 -30.39 -28.00 9.61
C GLY A 211 -30.08 -26.52 9.85
N LEU A 212 -29.28 -25.87 8.99
CA LEU A 212 -29.04 -24.43 9.08
C LEU A 212 -30.25 -23.64 8.52
N PRO A 213 -30.87 -22.73 9.30
CA PRO A 213 -31.97 -21.90 8.81
C PRO A 213 -31.56 -20.96 7.68
N LEU A 214 -32.46 -20.75 6.71
CA LEU A 214 -32.24 -19.85 5.59
C LEU A 214 -31.98 -18.41 6.05
N GLU A 215 -32.75 -17.92 7.01
CA GLU A 215 -32.63 -16.55 7.50
C GLU A 215 -31.29 -16.31 8.18
N GLU A 216 -30.75 -17.32 8.87
CA GLU A 216 -29.40 -17.24 9.47
C GLU A 216 -28.32 -17.21 8.39
N ALA A 217 -28.49 -18.00 7.34
CA ALA A 217 -27.56 -18.00 6.21
C ALA A 217 -27.54 -16.64 5.50
N LEU A 218 -28.72 -16.07 5.26
CA LEU A 218 -28.87 -14.73 4.70
C LEU A 218 -28.30 -13.66 5.63
N PHE A 219 -28.61 -13.70 6.92
CA PHE A 219 -28.10 -12.75 7.91
C PHE A 219 -26.56 -12.75 7.95
N THR A 220 -25.93 -13.93 8.00
CA THR A 220 -24.47 -14.06 8.00
C THR A 220 -23.84 -13.53 6.70
N PHE A 221 -24.45 -13.81 5.54
CA PHE A 221 -23.97 -13.31 4.26
C PHE A 221 -24.11 -11.77 4.15
N ILE A 222 -25.26 -11.23 4.57
CA ILE A 222 -25.55 -9.79 4.56
C ILE A 222 -24.59 -9.04 5.49
N THR A 223 -24.46 -9.49 6.74
CA THR A 223 -23.54 -8.87 7.71
C THR A 223 -22.10 -8.93 7.22
N THR A 224 -21.66 -10.05 6.64
CA THR A 224 -20.32 -10.15 6.07
C THR A 224 -20.13 -9.19 4.89
N THR A 225 -21.12 -9.08 4.01
CA THR A 225 -21.13 -8.12 2.90
C THR A 225 -21.07 -6.68 3.40
N MET A 226 -21.83 -6.34 4.45
CA MET A 226 -21.84 -5.01 5.05
C MET A 226 -20.47 -4.63 5.61
N VAL A 227 -19.77 -5.54 6.29
CA VAL A 227 -18.42 -5.25 6.82
C VAL A 227 -17.42 -5.01 5.70
N VAL A 228 -17.43 -5.86 4.65
CA VAL A 228 -16.55 -5.66 3.48
C VAL A 228 -16.89 -4.36 2.75
N LEU A 229 -18.18 -4.05 2.58
CA LEU A 229 -18.62 -2.81 1.94
C LEU A 229 -18.26 -1.56 2.77
N ALA A 230 -18.36 -1.63 4.10
CA ALA A 230 -17.92 -0.56 5.00
C ALA A 230 -16.41 -0.31 4.89
N GLY A 231 -15.62 -1.39 4.80
CA GLY A 231 -14.19 -1.30 4.52
C GLY A 231 -13.91 -0.61 3.18
N ASN A 232 -14.65 -0.97 2.12
CA ASN A 232 -14.55 -0.31 0.81
C ASN A 232 -14.95 1.18 0.87
N CYS A 233 -15.92 1.56 1.69
CA CYS A 233 -16.28 2.98 1.90
C CYS A 233 -15.10 3.77 2.47
N TYR A 234 -14.44 3.21 3.48
CA TYR A 234 -13.26 3.81 4.09
C TYR A 234 -12.10 3.90 3.09
N ASP A 235 -11.80 2.79 2.39
CA ASP A 235 -10.70 2.72 1.43
C ASP A 235 -10.93 3.65 0.22
N LYS A 236 -12.17 3.79 -0.26
CA LYS A 236 -12.56 4.75 -1.30
C LYS A 236 -12.35 6.19 -0.83
N ALA A 237 -12.87 6.54 0.35
CA ALA A 237 -12.77 7.89 0.90
C ALA A 237 -11.31 8.28 1.15
N TYR A 238 -10.53 7.40 1.78
CA TYR A 238 -9.10 7.64 2.00
C TYR A 238 -8.31 7.65 0.68
N GLY A 239 -8.65 6.78 -0.26
CA GLY A 239 -8.09 6.76 -1.61
C GLY A 239 -8.31 8.08 -2.36
N MET A 240 -9.50 8.68 -2.25
CA MET A 240 -9.80 10.01 -2.81
C MET A 240 -8.88 11.07 -2.20
N ILE A 241 -8.72 11.07 -0.87
CA ILE A 241 -7.86 12.03 -0.16
C ILE A 241 -6.41 11.93 -0.62
N VAL A 242 -5.89 10.69 -0.72
CA VAL A 242 -4.50 10.45 -1.12
C VAL A 242 -4.25 10.82 -2.58
N THR A 243 -5.21 10.53 -3.46
CA THR A 243 -5.08 10.76 -4.92
C THR A 243 -5.25 12.23 -5.28
N PHE A 244 -6.16 12.93 -4.61
CA PHE A 244 -6.55 14.31 -4.91
C PHE A 244 -6.18 15.24 -3.74
N SER A 245 -4.91 15.22 -3.35
CA SER A 245 -4.37 15.96 -2.20
C SER A 245 -4.66 17.46 -2.23
N LEU A 246 -4.67 18.08 -3.42
CA LEU A 246 -5.01 19.50 -3.59
C LEU A 246 -6.48 19.79 -3.23
N ILE A 247 -7.39 18.86 -3.50
CA ILE A 247 -8.83 18.99 -3.21
C ILE A 247 -9.14 18.57 -1.76
N PHE A 248 -8.36 17.63 -1.22
CA PHE A 248 -8.50 17.08 0.12
C PHE A 248 -7.20 17.27 0.93
N PRO A 249 -6.96 18.48 1.47
CA PRO A 249 -5.64 18.85 1.98
C PRO A 249 -5.30 18.31 3.37
N HIS A 250 -6.27 17.76 4.11
CA HIS A 250 -6.02 17.27 5.46
C HIS A 250 -5.39 15.88 5.44
N GLN A 251 -4.26 15.76 6.13
CA GLN A 251 -3.60 14.49 6.39
C GLN A 251 -4.36 13.66 7.42
N PHE A 252 -4.05 12.36 7.45
CA PHE A 252 -4.59 11.44 8.44
C PHE A 252 -4.34 11.93 9.87
N SER A 253 -5.44 12.14 10.59
CA SER A 253 -5.44 12.51 12.01
C SER A 253 -6.83 12.22 12.60
N LEU A 254 -6.90 11.93 13.90
CA LEU A 254 -8.17 11.87 14.63
C LEU A 254 -8.67 13.29 14.97
N SER A 255 -8.85 14.12 13.93
CA SER A 255 -9.36 15.49 14.05
C SER A 255 -10.70 15.62 13.35
N TRP A 256 -11.56 16.52 13.84
CA TRP A 256 -12.85 16.79 13.21
C TRP A 256 -12.71 17.21 11.74
N LYS A 257 -11.66 17.99 11.41
CA LYS A 257 -11.37 18.40 10.03
C LYS A 257 -11.11 17.21 9.12
N PHE A 258 -10.31 16.24 9.57
CA PHE A 258 -10.04 15.03 8.78
C PHE A 258 -11.27 14.13 8.68
N ILE A 259 -12.04 13.96 9.75
CA ILE A 259 -13.28 13.17 9.74
C ILE A 259 -14.31 13.79 8.78
N SER A 260 -14.48 15.12 8.83
CA SER A 260 -15.33 15.85 7.88
C SER A 260 -14.86 15.68 6.43
N GLN A 261 -13.54 15.70 6.21
CA GLN A 261 -12.96 15.43 4.89
C GLN A 261 -13.22 13.99 4.42
N MET A 262 -13.11 12.99 5.30
CA MET A 262 -13.45 11.59 4.97
C MET A 262 -14.90 11.47 4.51
N TYR A 263 -15.83 12.17 5.18
CA TYR A 263 -17.24 12.20 4.76
C TYR A 263 -17.41 12.87 3.38
N LYS A 264 -16.81 14.04 3.17
CA LYS A 264 -16.85 14.73 1.87
C LYS A 264 -16.28 13.85 0.75
N ALA A 265 -15.15 13.19 1.01
CA ALA A 265 -14.51 12.28 0.07
C ALA A 265 -15.35 11.02 -0.21
N PHE A 266 -16.09 10.52 0.78
CA PHE A 266 -17.05 9.44 0.62
C PHE A 266 -18.21 9.84 -0.31
N GLU A 267 -18.79 11.03 -0.12
CA GLU A 267 -19.91 11.54 -0.92
C GLU A 267 -19.52 11.92 -2.36
N THR A 268 -18.30 12.44 -2.54
CA THR A 268 -17.82 12.92 -3.84
C THR A 268 -17.82 11.81 -4.89
N SER A 269 -18.46 12.04 -6.03
CA SER A 269 -18.49 11.07 -7.12
C SER A 269 -17.13 10.96 -7.81
N GLU A 270 -16.75 9.76 -8.24
CA GLU A 270 -15.44 9.53 -8.85
C GLU A 270 -15.29 10.24 -10.20
N TYR A 271 -16.37 10.28 -11.01
CA TYR A 271 -16.37 10.94 -12.31
C TYR A 271 -16.29 12.47 -12.26
N SER A 272 -16.66 13.11 -11.13
CA SER A 272 -16.50 14.56 -10.97
C SER A 272 -15.07 14.97 -10.66
N MET A 273 -14.17 14.01 -10.42
CA MET A 273 -12.77 14.28 -10.14
C MET A 273 -11.94 14.30 -11.44
N PRO A 274 -10.87 15.12 -11.53
CA PRO A 274 -10.07 15.23 -12.75
C PRO A 274 -9.45 13.88 -13.15
N SER A 275 -9.85 13.33 -14.31
CA SER A 275 -9.37 12.01 -14.77
C SER A 275 -7.87 12.00 -15.06
N ILE A 276 -7.34 13.14 -15.53
CA ILE A 276 -5.91 13.34 -15.84
C ILE A 276 -4.99 12.94 -14.68
N ILE A 277 -5.41 13.16 -13.44
CA ILE A 277 -4.62 12.77 -12.26
C ILE A 277 -4.51 11.24 -12.18
N THR A 278 -5.60 10.51 -12.38
CA THR A 278 -5.55 9.04 -12.36
C THR A 278 -4.85 8.46 -13.58
N GLU A 279 -4.91 9.13 -14.72
CA GLU A 279 -4.21 8.75 -15.96
C GLU A 279 -2.69 8.92 -15.79
N ASP A 280 -2.27 10.04 -15.21
CA ASP A 280 -0.86 10.30 -14.88
C ASP A 280 -0.32 9.19 -13.96
N LEU A 281 -1.05 8.88 -12.89
CA LEU A 281 -0.65 7.84 -11.94
C LEU A 281 -0.64 6.43 -12.57
N LYS A 282 -1.57 6.12 -13.50
CA LYS A 282 -1.54 4.87 -14.26
C LYS A 282 -0.26 4.76 -15.10
N ARG A 283 0.19 5.85 -15.72
CA ARG A 283 1.45 5.89 -16.47
C ARG A 283 2.65 5.71 -15.56
N CYS A 284 2.70 6.39 -14.40
CA CYS A 284 3.76 6.16 -13.40
C CYS A 284 3.85 4.68 -12.95
N ILE A 285 2.71 4.00 -12.79
CA ILE A 285 2.69 2.55 -12.47
C ILE A 285 3.25 1.71 -13.62
N LYS A 286 2.98 2.04 -14.88
CA LYS A 286 3.50 1.28 -16.03
C LYS A 286 5.02 1.29 -16.10
N VAL A 287 5.66 2.37 -15.63
CA VAL A 287 7.12 2.50 -15.53
C VAL A 287 7.71 1.57 -14.45
N LEU A 288 6.89 1.12 -13.49
CA LEU A 288 7.32 0.20 -12.43
C LEU A 288 7.38 -1.25 -12.93
N ASP A 289 8.59 -1.78 -13.10
CA ASP A 289 8.78 -3.22 -13.26
C ASP A 289 8.60 -3.94 -11.91
N THR A 290 7.43 -4.54 -11.70
CA THR A 290 7.13 -5.29 -10.46
C THR A 290 8.06 -6.49 -10.21
N SER A 291 8.79 -6.95 -11.24
CA SER A 291 9.78 -8.02 -11.12
C SER A 291 11.12 -7.54 -10.55
N ASN A 292 11.37 -6.22 -10.52
CA ASN A 292 12.55 -5.65 -9.91
C ASN A 292 12.41 -5.57 -8.37
N ILE A 293 13.50 -5.23 -7.68
CA ILE A 293 13.54 -5.26 -6.21
C ILE A 293 12.69 -4.15 -5.59
N PHE A 294 12.77 -2.94 -6.15
CA PHE A 294 11.98 -1.81 -5.69
C PHE A 294 10.48 -2.07 -5.84
N GLY A 295 10.05 -2.55 -7.00
CA GLY A 295 8.68 -2.94 -7.29
C GLY A 295 8.15 -4.01 -6.34
N THR A 296 8.98 -5.00 -5.97
CA THR A 296 8.62 -5.98 -4.93
C THR A 296 8.48 -5.32 -3.56
N SER A 297 9.46 -4.50 -3.16
CA SER A 297 9.51 -3.84 -1.83
C SER A 297 8.37 -2.83 -1.65
N ASN A 298 7.95 -2.17 -2.73
CA ASN A 298 6.89 -1.18 -2.73
C ASN A 298 5.53 -1.75 -2.25
N TYR A 299 5.26 -3.04 -2.47
CA TYR A 299 4.05 -3.71 -1.98
C TYR A 299 4.02 -3.91 -0.46
N LEU A 300 5.15 -3.73 0.24
CA LEU A 300 5.20 -3.82 1.70
C LEU A 300 4.51 -2.63 2.35
N PHE A 301 4.60 -1.44 1.74
CA PHE A 301 4.10 -0.19 2.33
C PHE A 301 2.60 0.02 2.14
N HIS A 302 2.03 0.83 3.03
CA HIS A 302 0.63 1.26 2.96
C HIS A 302 0.38 2.16 1.73
N ILE A 303 -0.87 2.21 1.26
CA ILE A 303 -1.28 2.77 -0.04
C ILE A 303 -0.80 4.21 -0.30
N ALA A 304 -0.76 5.07 0.72
CA ALA A 304 -0.35 6.47 0.56
C ALA A 304 1.16 6.59 0.32
N THR A 305 1.96 5.97 1.18
CA THR A 305 3.42 5.87 1.00
C THR A 305 3.76 5.19 -0.32
N ARG A 306 3.08 4.08 -0.63
CA ARG A 306 3.26 3.33 -1.87
C ARG A 306 3.03 4.20 -3.12
N LEU A 307 2.00 5.05 -3.10
CA LEU A 307 1.71 5.94 -4.23
C LEU A 307 2.81 6.98 -4.44
N ASP A 308 3.24 7.65 -3.37
CA ASP A 308 4.29 8.68 -3.47
C ASP A 308 5.62 8.09 -3.94
N LEU A 309 5.97 6.90 -3.45
CA LEU A 309 7.19 6.19 -3.88
C LEU A 309 7.14 5.78 -5.35
N ILE A 310 5.96 5.43 -5.89
CA ILE A 310 5.79 5.16 -7.32
C ILE A 310 6.02 6.43 -8.13
N ILE A 311 5.50 7.58 -7.68
CA ILE A 311 5.67 8.87 -8.37
C ILE A 311 7.16 9.25 -8.40
N ILE A 312 7.84 9.18 -7.26
CA ILE A 312 9.28 9.47 -7.14
C ILE A 312 10.10 8.52 -8.03
N TYR A 313 9.81 7.22 -7.98
CA TYR A 313 10.49 6.24 -8.81
C TYR A 313 10.26 6.45 -10.31
N ALA A 314 9.04 6.82 -10.71
CA ALA A 314 8.71 7.05 -12.11
C ALA A 314 9.59 8.17 -12.70
N ILE A 315 9.79 9.27 -11.97
CA ILE A 315 10.70 10.34 -12.39
C ILE A 315 12.12 9.82 -12.54
N GLY A 316 12.66 9.14 -11.52
CA GLY A 316 14.02 8.58 -11.59
C GLY A 316 14.23 7.65 -12.77
N ARG A 317 13.25 6.78 -13.04
CA ARG A 317 13.35 5.80 -14.12
C ARG A 317 13.20 6.43 -15.51
N ILE A 318 12.37 7.45 -15.63
CA ILE A 318 12.22 8.22 -16.86
C ILE A 318 13.51 8.95 -17.19
N THR A 319 14.12 9.59 -16.20
CA THR A 319 15.40 10.28 -16.38
C THR A 319 16.52 9.29 -16.71
N ASP A 320 16.57 8.10 -16.09
CA ASP A 320 17.50 7.03 -16.47
C ASP A 320 17.32 6.61 -17.94
N ASN A 321 16.08 6.34 -18.37
CA ASN A 321 15.78 5.91 -19.75
C ASN A 321 16.17 6.99 -20.78
N VAL A 322 16.04 8.28 -20.42
CA VAL A 322 16.48 9.40 -21.26
C VAL A 322 18.00 9.36 -21.45
N ILE A 323 18.76 8.95 -20.43
CA ILE A 323 20.22 8.86 -20.47
C ILE A 323 20.68 7.62 -21.25
N ASP A 324 20.03 6.48 -21.00
CA ASP A 324 20.32 5.16 -21.58
C ASP A 324 20.05 5.08 -23.10
N ASP A 325 19.31 6.03 -23.68
CA ASP A 325 19.21 6.17 -25.14
C ASP A 325 20.53 6.77 -25.69
N THR A 326 21.51 5.89 -25.91
CA THR A 326 22.86 6.23 -26.37
C THR A 326 22.93 6.51 -27.88
N SER A 327 21.80 6.69 -28.58
CA SER A 327 21.81 6.99 -30.01
C SER A 327 22.38 8.40 -30.28
N ILE A 328 23.34 8.49 -31.20
CA ILE A 328 24.05 9.74 -31.55
C ILE A 328 23.06 10.83 -32.01
N SER A 329 21.94 10.45 -32.63
CA SER A 329 20.86 11.34 -33.07
C SER A 329 20.09 12.05 -31.94
N ASN A 330 20.25 11.63 -30.67
CA ASN A 330 19.44 12.09 -29.54
C ASN A 330 20.23 12.89 -28.48
N ALA A 331 21.52 13.19 -28.68
CA ALA A 331 22.33 13.91 -27.67
C ALA A 331 21.78 15.29 -27.28
N GLU A 332 21.38 16.11 -28.26
CA GLU A 332 20.78 17.43 -28.01
C GLU A 332 19.40 17.33 -27.34
N LYS A 333 18.62 16.29 -27.68
CA LYS A 333 17.33 16.01 -27.04
C LYS A 333 17.50 15.67 -25.56
N ARG A 334 18.55 14.91 -25.20
CA ARG A 334 18.87 14.57 -23.79
C ARG A 334 19.23 15.82 -22.97
N LYS A 335 20.09 16.69 -23.50
CA LYS A 335 20.43 17.98 -22.87
C LYS A 335 19.20 18.86 -22.66
N LEU A 336 18.33 18.92 -23.67
CA LEU A 336 17.10 19.71 -23.59
C LEU A 336 16.15 19.18 -22.50
N LYS A 337 15.96 17.85 -22.42
CA LYS A 337 15.17 17.22 -21.35
C LYS A 337 15.75 17.48 -19.97
N LEU A 338 17.06 17.39 -19.80
CA LEU A 338 17.74 17.70 -18.54
C LEU A 338 17.53 19.18 -18.15
N LYS A 339 17.65 20.10 -19.12
CA LYS A 339 17.36 21.53 -18.91
C LYS A 339 15.91 21.77 -18.47
N LEU A 340 14.94 21.07 -19.08
CA LEU A 340 13.55 21.12 -18.65
C LEU A 340 13.35 20.60 -17.23
N ALA A 341 14.08 19.54 -16.83
CA ALA A 341 14.06 19.03 -15.47
C ALA A 341 14.58 20.06 -14.46
N TYR A 342 15.72 20.70 -14.73
CA TYR A 342 16.22 21.79 -13.89
C TYR A 342 15.23 22.96 -13.78
N ASN A 343 14.66 23.39 -14.91
CA ASN A 343 13.64 24.46 -14.91
C ASN A 343 12.41 24.06 -14.10
N PHE A 344 11.95 22.82 -14.22
CA PHE A 344 10.84 22.29 -13.44
C PHE A 344 11.13 22.37 -11.94
N LEU A 345 12.29 21.89 -11.48
CA LEU A 345 12.67 21.96 -10.07
C LEU A 345 12.78 23.41 -9.59
N LYS A 346 13.35 24.30 -10.42
CA LYS A 346 13.46 25.72 -10.10
C LYS A 346 12.08 26.35 -9.85
N LEU A 347 11.08 26.03 -10.68
CA LEU A 347 9.71 26.51 -10.49
C LEU A 347 9.07 25.89 -9.25
N GLN A 348 9.19 24.57 -9.07
CA GLN A 348 8.60 23.83 -7.95
C GLN A 348 9.11 24.26 -6.58
N PHE A 349 10.36 24.67 -6.50
CA PHE A 349 11.03 25.02 -5.25
C PHE A 349 11.40 26.51 -5.16
N ALA A 350 10.81 27.36 -6.01
CA ALA A 350 11.13 28.79 -6.08
C ALA A 350 10.92 29.54 -4.76
N ASP A 351 9.98 29.07 -3.93
CA ASP A 351 9.60 29.71 -2.68
C ASP A 351 10.15 29.03 -1.42
N ARG A 352 11.15 28.14 -1.59
CA ARG A 352 11.83 27.47 -0.48
C ARG A 352 12.91 28.35 0.13
N LYS A 353 12.98 28.35 1.46
CA LYS A 353 13.98 29.13 2.22
C LYS A 353 15.33 28.42 2.37
N SER A 354 15.34 27.09 2.26
CA SER A 354 16.55 26.27 2.37
C SER A 354 16.44 24.99 1.54
N ASP A 355 17.56 24.30 1.36
CA ASP A 355 17.72 23.02 0.67
C ASP A 355 16.73 21.92 1.09
N TYR A 356 16.39 21.90 2.37
CA TYR A 356 15.55 20.88 2.99
C TYR A 356 14.21 21.44 3.50
N ASP A 357 13.84 22.65 3.08
CA ASP A 357 12.56 23.27 3.44
C ASP A 357 11.38 22.54 2.79
N VAL A 358 10.37 22.19 3.59
CA VAL A 358 9.17 21.46 3.18
C VAL A 358 7.92 22.15 3.71
N LYS A 359 6.77 21.95 3.04
CA LYS A 359 5.47 22.49 3.46
C LYS A 359 4.57 21.36 3.94
N SER A 360 3.69 21.67 4.90
CA SER A 360 2.71 20.71 5.40
C SER A 360 1.40 20.69 4.60
N LYS A 361 1.10 21.78 3.87
CA LYS A 361 -0.14 21.92 3.09
C LYS A 361 0.11 21.75 1.59
N PRO A 362 -0.74 20.98 0.90
CA PRO A 362 -0.75 20.94 -0.56
C PRO A 362 -0.96 22.34 -1.12
N HIS A 363 -0.20 22.66 -2.15
CA HIS A 363 -0.38 23.86 -2.96
C HIS A 363 -0.01 23.50 -4.40
N GLU A 364 -0.67 24.18 -5.33
CA GLU A 364 -0.40 24.02 -6.75
C GLU A 364 0.62 25.08 -7.18
N VAL A 365 1.57 24.66 -8.00
CA VAL A 365 2.53 25.54 -8.65
C VAL A 365 2.06 25.71 -10.09
N ASP A 366 1.89 26.96 -10.51
CA ASP A 366 1.52 27.28 -11.88
C ASP A 366 2.69 26.97 -12.82
N ILE A 367 2.51 25.97 -13.69
CA ILE A 367 3.50 25.54 -14.67
C ILE A 367 2.84 25.60 -16.04
N ASP A 368 3.48 26.33 -16.95
CA ASP A 368 3.18 26.24 -18.37
C ASP A 368 3.70 24.91 -18.95
N TRP A 369 2.78 23.96 -19.13
CA TRP A 369 3.09 22.62 -19.64
C TRP A 369 3.33 22.59 -21.15
N THR A 370 3.02 23.66 -21.90
CA THR A 370 3.11 23.68 -23.37
C THR A 370 4.54 23.40 -23.87
N GLN A 371 5.53 23.98 -23.20
CA GLN A 371 6.95 23.72 -23.51
C GLN A 371 7.31 22.25 -23.26
N TYR A 372 6.81 21.65 -22.18
CA TYR A 372 7.09 20.27 -21.81
C TYR A 372 6.44 19.28 -22.77
N GLU A 373 5.20 19.54 -23.20
CA GLU A 373 4.45 18.72 -24.15
C GLU A 373 5.14 18.57 -25.51
N SER A 374 5.87 19.60 -25.95
CA SER A 374 6.59 19.56 -27.23
C SER A 374 7.82 18.66 -27.23
N ILE A 375 8.37 18.32 -26.05
CA ILE A 375 9.69 17.67 -25.91
C ILE A 375 9.59 16.32 -25.20
N LEU A 376 8.75 16.24 -24.17
CA LEU A 376 8.54 15.05 -23.35
C LEU A 376 7.52 14.11 -23.99
N THR A 377 7.71 12.81 -23.81
CA THR A 377 6.66 11.83 -24.15
C THR A 377 5.53 11.92 -23.12
N ASP A 378 4.39 11.33 -23.47
CA ASP A 378 3.24 11.21 -22.59
C ASP A 378 3.56 10.64 -21.20
N ASP A 379 4.38 9.59 -21.14
CA ASP A 379 4.76 8.93 -19.87
C ASP A 379 5.68 9.83 -19.02
N GLU A 380 6.60 10.53 -19.69
CA GLU A 380 7.51 11.50 -19.07
C GLU A 380 6.73 12.67 -18.47
N LEU A 381 5.93 13.34 -19.30
CA LEU A 381 5.10 14.48 -18.91
C LEU A 381 4.15 14.12 -17.75
N SER A 382 3.55 12.94 -17.82
CA SER A 382 2.66 12.44 -16.75
C SER A 382 3.37 12.30 -15.41
N SER A 383 4.65 11.89 -15.43
CA SER A 383 5.44 11.74 -14.21
C SER A 383 5.84 13.10 -13.63
N PHE A 384 6.11 14.10 -14.47
CA PHE A 384 6.36 15.48 -14.02
C PHE A 384 5.10 16.09 -13.38
N ARG A 385 3.93 15.92 -14.02
CA ARG A 385 2.64 16.34 -13.44
C ARG A 385 2.31 15.59 -12.16
N ALA A 386 2.61 14.30 -12.08
CA ALA A 386 2.38 13.53 -10.85
C ALA A 386 3.28 14.03 -9.72
N LEU A 387 4.56 14.30 -10.01
CA LEU A 387 5.52 14.82 -9.05
C LEU A 387 5.13 16.21 -8.54
N SER A 388 4.69 17.13 -9.42
CA SER A 388 4.30 18.50 -9.02
C SER A 388 3.18 18.54 -7.96
N ARG A 389 2.35 17.49 -7.89
CA ARG A 389 1.25 17.38 -6.92
C ARG A 389 1.70 16.92 -5.53
N ILE A 390 2.94 16.46 -5.39
CA ILE A 390 3.50 15.93 -4.13
C ILE A 390 4.80 16.62 -3.68
N THR A 391 5.46 17.40 -4.54
CA THR A 391 6.70 18.16 -4.24
C THR A 391 6.57 19.08 -3.03
N PHE A 392 5.35 19.52 -2.68
CA PHE A 392 5.16 20.44 -1.57
C PHE A 392 5.72 19.93 -0.23
N PHE A 393 5.71 18.62 0.01
CA PHE A 393 6.26 18.01 1.24
C PHE A 393 7.63 17.34 1.04
N LEU A 394 8.24 17.50 -0.13
CA LEU A 394 9.56 16.95 -0.45
C LEU A 394 10.61 18.07 -0.48
N PRO A 395 11.86 17.80 -0.08
CA PRO A 395 12.95 18.76 -0.09
C PRO A 395 13.49 18.98 -1.50
N ARG A 396 14.06 20.16 -1.75
CA ARG A 396 14.68 20.53 -3.03
C ARG A 396 15.96 19.75 -3.29
N LYS A 397 16.87 19.71 -2.31
CA LYS A 397 18.27 19.28 -2.50
C LYS A 397 18.43 17.85 -3.06
N PRO A 398 17.69 16.83 -2.60
CA PRO A 398 17.79 15.49 -3.18
C PRO A 398 17.44 15.44 -4.66
N PHE A 399 16.51 16.26 -5.16
CA PHE A 399 16.22 16.30 -6.59
C PHE A 399 17.33 16.94 -7.41
N GLU A 400 17.97 17.99 -6.88
CA GLU A 400 19.15 18.59 -7.53
C GLU A 400 20.30 17.60 -7.60
N GLU A 401 20.56 16.88 -6.51
CA GLU A 401 21.58 15.82 -6.46
C GLU A 401 21.28 14.69 -7.47
N ILE A 402 20.01 14.30 -7.63
CA ILE A 402 19.60 13.33 -8.67
C ILE A 402 19.96 13.86 -10.07
N LEU A 403 19.67 15.13 -10.37
CA LEU A 403 20.03 15.73 -11.67
C LEU A 403 21.55 15.88 -11.85
N GLU A 404 22.30 16.15 -10.79
CA GLU A 404 23.77 16.16 -10.81
C GLU A 404 24.34 14.77 -11.13
N GLY A 405 23.77 13.70 -10.56
CA GLY A 405 24.14 12.32 -10.88
C GLY A 405 23.90 11.96 -12.35
N PHE A 406 22.83 12.49 -12.93
CA PHE A 406 22.56 12.34 -14.36
C PHE A 406 23.55 13.09 -15.25
N ASP A 407 23.99 14.27 -14.84
CA ASP A 407 25.01 15.03 -15.56
C ASP A 407 26.37 14.29 -15.55
N MET A 408 26.71 13.64 -14.42
CA MET A 408 27.89 12.78 -14.31
C MET A 408 27.84 11.60 -15.29
N ASP A 409 26.67 10.97 -15.44
CA ASP A 409 26.44 9.87 -16.38
C ASP A 409 26.49 10.33 -17.85
N MET A 410 26.08 11.55 -18.17
CA MET A 410 26.19 12.12 -19.52
C MET A 410 27.63 12.53 -19.88
N SER A 411 28.45 12.82 -18.87
CA SER A 411 29.83 13.30 -19.04
C SER A 411 30.88 12.19 -19.04
N ASP A 412 30.47 10.92 -19.06
CA ASP A 412 31.34 9.73 -18.99
C ASP A 412 32.39 9.84 -17.85
N THR A 413 31.94 10.30 -16.68
CA THR A 413 32.80 10.57 -15.53
C THR A 413 33.58 9.32 -15.10
N LEU A 414 34.89 9.46 -14.93
CA LEU A 414 35.76 8.41 -14.37
C LEU A 414 35.90 8.59 -12.86
N TYR A 415 35.78 7.48 -12.13
CA TYR A 415 35.91 7.45 -10.68
C TYR A 415 37.31 7.00 -10.31
N ARG A 416 38.09 7.81 -9.59
CA ARG A 416 39.47 7.44 -9.23
C ARG A 416 39.49 6.59 -7.96
N ASN A 417 38.66 6.95 -6.99
CA ASN A 417 38.65 6.33 -5.67
C ASN A 417 37.23 6.09 -5.12
N GLU A 418 37.15 5.44 -3.95
CA GLU A 418 35.89 5.18 -3.24
C GLU A 418 35.05 6.45 -2.99
N ASN A 419 35.66 7.61 -2.67
CA ASN A 419 34.93 8.85 -2.39
C ASN A 419 34.30 9.46 -3.66
N ASP A 420 34.99 9.38 -4.80
CA ASP A 420 34.44 9.83 -6.09
C ASP A 420 33.17 9.01 -6.40
N LEU A 421 33.26 7.69 -6.25
CA LEU A 421 32.12 6.80 -6.45
C LEU A 421 31.02 7.01 -5.42
N LEU A 422 31.38 7.32 -4.16
CA LEU A 422 30.42 7.65 -3.12
C LEU A 422 29.63 8.92 -3.45
N THR A 423 30.25 9.90 -4.11
CA THR A 423 29.59 11.12 -4.57
C THR A 423 28.54 10.80 -5.63
N TYR A 424 28.88 9.95 -6.60
CA TYR A 424 27.91 9.45 -7.57
C TYR A 424 26.76 8.68 -6.90
N ASN A 425 27.08 7.72 -6.02
CA ASN A 425 26.09 6.92 -5.30
C ASN A 425 25.15 7.78 -4.43
N LYS A 426 25.68 8.83 -3.79
CA LYS A 426 24.90 9.82 -3.06
C LYS A 426 23.84 10.43 -3.96
N ASN A 427 24.25 10.88 -5.14
CA ASN A 427 23.41 11.57 -6.10
C ASN A 427 22.32 10.66 -6.69
N VAL A 428 22.66 9.47 -7.16
CA VAL A 428 21.72 8.59 -7.89
C VAL A 428 20.92 7.63 -7.01
N ALA A 429 21.27 7.45 -5.74
CA ALA A 429 20.58 6.51 -4.85
C ALA A 429 20.38 7.02 -3.42
N GLY A 430 21.40 7.65 -2.83
CA GLY A 430 21.30 8.27 -1.50
C GLY A 430 20.16 9.30 -1.44
N SER A 431 20.04 10.14 -2.45
CA SER A 431 18.98 11.14 -2.60
C SER A 431 17.58 10.53 -2.63
N PHE A 432 17.38 9.40 -3.33
CA PHE A 432 16.10 8.68 -3.32
C PHE A 432 15.76 8.13 -1.94
N ALA A 433 16.75 7.61 -1.21
CA ALA A 433 16.55 7.15 0.16
C ALA A 433 16.19 8.31 1.10
N ALA A 434 16.76 9.49 0.91
CA ALA A 434 16.37 10.70 1.63
C ALA A 434 14.91 11.10 1.31
N LEU A 435 14.52 11.13 0.03
CA LEU A 435 13.14 11.42 -0.39
C LEU A 435 12.14 10.43 0.24
N PHE A 436 12.49 9.15 0.35
CA PHE A 436 11.67 8.15 1.04
C PHE A 436 11.40 8.54 2.51
N ILE A 437 12.41 9.08 3.22
CA ILE A 437 12.22 9.52 4.62
C ILE A 437 11.24 10.69 4.69
N TYR A 438 11.31 11.66 3.78
CA TYR A 438 10.33 12.77 3.74
C TYR A 438 8.90 12.31 3.44
N VAL A 439 8.72 11.29 2.59
CA VAL A 439 7.41 10.64 2.41
C VAL A 439 6.91 10.04 3.72
N VAL A 440 7.78 9.34 4.45
CA VAL A 440 7.42 8.74 5.75
C VAL A 440 7.06 9.83 6.75
N ILE A 441 7.89 10.86 6.88
CA ILE A 441 7.67 12.01 7.75
C ILE A 441 6.28 12.62 7.51
N TYR A 442 5.98 12.96 6.25
CA TYR A 442 4.70 13.56 5.86
C TYR A 442 3.51 12.63 6.10
N ARG A 443 3.56 11.38 5.62
CA ARG A 443 2.42 10.44 5.71
C ARG A 443 2.19 9.98 7.15
N TYR A 444 3.24 9.91 7.96
CA TYR A 444 3.15 9.51 9.36
C TYR A 444 2.92 10.69 10.30
N ASN A 445 2.95 11.92 9.79
CA ASN A 445 2.79 13.16 10.55
C ASN A 445 3.73 13.20 11.77
N ILE A 446 4.99 12.83 11.54
CA ILE A 446 6.01 12.70 12.59
C ILE A 446 6.39 14.10 13.13
N ASP A 447 6.23 15.11 12.29
CA ASP A 447 6.53 16.53 12.52
C ASP A 447 5.70 17.17 13.61
N LYS A 448 4.51 16.62 13.89
CA LYS A 448 3.64 17.11 14.95
C LYS A 448 4.23 16.87 16.36
N TYR A 449 5.19 15.96 16.50
CA TYR A 449 5.65 15.53 17.81
C TYR A 449 7.12 15.76 18.13
N GLU A 450 8.06 15.80 17.16
CA GLU A 450 9.50 16.03 17.50
C GLU A 450 10.49 16.13 16.33
N PHE A 451 10.07 16.00 15.05
CA PHE A 451 10.98 15.54 14.00
C PHE A 451 11.59 16.58 13.04
N ILE A 452 10.94 17.72 12.78
CA ILE A 452 11.49 18.72 11.85
C ILE A 452 12.33 19.72 12.63
N GLU A 453 13.65 19.63 12.40
CA GLU A 453 14.72 20.63 12.58
C GLU A 453 15.95 20.05 13.29
N LYS A 454 15.85 18.89 13.98
CA LYS A 454 16.97 18.37 14.79
C LYS A 454 17.66 17.10 14.29
N ASP A 455 17.10 16.32 13.37
CA ASP A 455 17.68 15.01 13.03
C ASP A 455 18.31 14.93 11.63
N ASP A 456 19.41 15.68 11.46
CA ASP A 456 20.45 15.42 10.45
C ASP A 456 20.87 13.94 10.44
N PHE A 457 20.74 13.26 11.58
CA PHE A 457 21.11 11.87 11.73
C PHE A 457 20.31 10.94 10.82
N LEU A 458 18.97 10.93 10.87
CA LEU A 458 18.18 9.98 10.10
C LEU A 458 18.33 10.22 8.59
N ILE A 459 18.33 11.48 8.17
CA ILE A 459 18.55 11.84 6.76
C ILE A 459 19.94 11.38 6.33
N LYS A 460 21.00 11.71 7.06
CA LYS A 460 22.37 11.25 6.76
C LYS A 460 22.47 9.72 6.70
N LYS A 461 21.80 9.00 7.60
CA LYS A 461 21.77 7.53 7.60
C LYS A 461 20.95 6.96 6.44
N SER A 462 19.92 7.66 5.98
CA SER A 462 19.18 7.26 4.77
C SER A 462 20.05 7.38 3.51
N TYR A 463 20.82 8.47 3.34
CA TYR A 463 21.84 8.55 2.30
C TYR A 463 22.84 7.39 2.40
N GLN A 464 23.32 7.10 3.60
CA GLN A 464 24.25 5.99 3.82
C GLN A 464 23.68 4.63 3.39
N ILE A 465 22.41 4.36 3.68
CA ILE A 465 21.71 3.15 3.21
C ILE A 465 21.59 3.15 1.69
N GLY A 466 21.12 4.24 1.09
CA GLY A 466 20.98 4.36 -0.37
C GLY A 466 22.30 4.12 -1.11
N ASN A 467 23.40 4.67 -0.59
CA ASN A 467 24.75 4.45 -1.11
C ASN A 467 25.12 2.96 -1.09
N GLY A 468 24.88 2.29 0.04
CA GLY A 468 25.10 0.84 0.18
C GLY A 468 24.31 0.04 -0.87
N LEU A 469 23.05 0.38 -1.10
CA LEU A 469 22.22 -0.28 -2.12
C LEU A 469 22.79 -0.09 -3.53
N GLN A 470 23.35 1.09 -3.83
CA GLN A 470 23.92 1.38 -5.14
C GLN A 470 25.25 0.68 -5.37
N PHE A 471 26.11 0.56 -4.36
CA PHE A 471 27.30 -0.29 -4.45
C PHE A 471 26.93 -1.74 -4.83
N VAL A 472 25.84 -2.29 -4.29
CA VAL A 472 25.34 -3.63 -4.66
C VAL A 472 24.82 -3.66 -6.11
N ASN A 473 24.13 -2.61 -6.57
CA ASN A 473 23.69 -2.51 -7.97
C ASN A 473 24.88 -2.49 -8.93
N ILE A 474 25.90 -1.68 -8.65
CA ILE A 474 27.12 -1.59 -9.47
C ILE A 474 27.87 -2.93 -9.45
N ALA A 475 28.03 -3.54 -8.28
CA ALA A 475 28.66 -4.86 -8.15
C ALA A 475 27.92 -5.96 -8.94
N ARG A 476 26.59 -5.84 -9.10
CA ARG A 476 25.75 -6.75 -9.88
C ARG A 476 25.89 -6.54 -11.39
N ASP A 477 25.98 -5.29 -11.82
CA ASP A 477 25.76 -4.89 -13.21
C ASP A 477 27.06 -4.58 -14.00
N ILE A 478 28.25 -4.80 -13.41
CA ILE A 478 29.58 -4.62 -14.05
C ILE A 478 29.60 -5.06 -15.53
N VAL A 479 29.09 -6.25 -15.83
CA VAL A 479 29.09 -6.80 -17.20
C VAL A 479 28.10 -6.05 -18.10
N ILE A 480 26.88 -5.81 -17.62
CA ILE A 480 25.83 -5.18 -18.43
C ILE A 480 26.11 -3.71 -18.69
N ASP A 481 26.63 -2.99 -17.70
CA ASP A 481 26.96 -1.57 -17.84
C ASP A 481 28.07 -1.38 -18.88
N SER A 482 29.06 -2.27 -18.88
CA SER A 482 30.09 -2.31 -19.92
C SER A 482 29.54 -2.72 -21.30
N GLU A 483 28.86 -3.86 -21.42
CA GLU A 483 28.41 -4.39 -22.71
C GLU A 483 27.37 -3.48 -23.39
N LYS A 484 26.41 -2.93 -22.64
CA LYS A 484 25.31 -2.15 -23.20
C LYS A 484 25.67 -0.68 -23.32
N LEU A 485 26.19 -0.09 -22.24
CA LEU A 485 26.37 1.35 -22.15
C LEU A 485 27.82 1.75 -22.48
N GLY A 486 28.79 0.85 -22.33
CA GLY A 486 30.21 1.20 -22.39
C GLY A 486 30.66 1.98 -21.16
N ARG A 487 30.02 1.74 -20.00
CA ARG A 487 30.30 2.47 -18.75
C ARG A 487 31.05 1.59 -17.75
N CYS A 488 31.90 2.24 -16.97
CA CYS A 488 32.61 1.62 -15.85
C CYS A 488 32.47 2.50 -14.60
N TYR A 489 31.86 1.93 -13.56
CA TYR A 489 31.75 2.58 -12.25
C TYR A 489 32.78 2.05 -11.25
N ILE A 490 33.68 1.15 -11.67
CA ILE A 490 34.75 0.63 -10.80
C ILE A 490 35.80 1.72 -10.63
N PRO A 491 36.18 2.10 -9.39
CA PRO A 491 37.25 3.05 -9.17
C PRO A 491 38.56 2.58 -9.82
N THR A 492 39.27 3.49 -10.50
CA THR A 492 40.51 3.14 -11.20
C THR A 492 41.61 2.69 -10.25
N GLU A 493 41.62 3.16 -8.99
CA GLU A 493 42.53 2.67 -7.95
C GLU A 493 42.38 1.17 -7.63
N PHE A 494 41.26 0.55 -8.02
CA PHE A 494 41.06 -0.90 -7.85
C PHE A 494 41.61 -1.71 -9.02
N MET A 495 41.95 -1.07 -10.14
CA MET A 495 42.40 -1.74 -11.38
C MET A 495 43.89 -2.09 -11.31
N ASP A 496 44.29 -3.17 -11.97
CA ASP A 496 45.73 -3.51 -12.05
C ASP A 496 46.42 -2.67 -13.14
N ASP A 497 45.73 -2.41 -14.25
CA ASP A 497 46.15 -1.53 -15.36
C ASP A 497 44.96 -0.66 -15.79
N GLU A 498 44.93 0.59 -15.33
CA GLU A 498 43.83 1.51 -15.61
C GLU A 498 43.57 1.69 -17.11
N ILE A 499 44.62 1.86 -17.92
CA ILE A 499 44.47 2.19 -19.34
C ILE A 499 43.88 1.01 -20.09
N GLU A 500 44.44 -0.19 -19.87
CA GLU A 500 43.99 -1.39 -20.55
C GLU A 500 42.58 -1.80 -20.11
N GLU A 501 42.29 -1.75 -18.81
CA GLU A 501 40.99 -2.15 -18.29
C GLU A 501 39.87 -1.17 -18.69
N LEU A 502 40.13 0.15 -18.68
CA LEU A 502 39.15 1.13 -19.18
C LEU A 502 38.91 0.97 -20.68
N ARG A 503 39.94 0.63 -21.46
CA ARG A 503 39.77 0.33 -22.90
C ARG A 503 38.85 -0.88 -23.08
N ILE A 504 39.09 -1.97 -22.35
CA ILE A 504 38.28 -3.19 -22.40
C ILE A 504 36.82 -2.92 -22.00
N LEU A 505 36.62 -2.23 -20.86
CA LEU A 505 35.30 -2.03 -20.28
C LEU A 505 34.47 -0.99 -21.01
N CYS A 506 35.07 0.12 -21.43
CA CYS A 506 34.31 1.26 -21.95
C CYS A 506 34.31 1.32 -23.48
N LYS A 507 35.46 1.03 -24.13
CA LYS A 507 35.60 1.13 -25.59
C LYS A 507 35.30 -0.17 -26.32
N GLU A 508 35.94 -1.26 -25.91
CA GLU A 508 35.73 -2.59 -26.52
C GLU A 508 34.42 -3.23 -26.05
N LYS A 509 33.87 -2.80 -24.91
CA LYS A 509 32.64 -3.32 -24.30
C LYS A 509 32.69 -4.85 -24.10
N ASN A 510 33.87 -5.36 -23.78
CA ASN A 510 34.13 -6.79 -23.64
C ASN A 510 34.61 -7.15 -22.22
N PRO A 511 33.77 -6.96 -21.18
CA PRO A 511 34.17 -7.15 -19.79
C PRO A 511 34.61 -8.59 -19.48
N ARG A 512 34.23 -9.55 -20.32
CA ARG A 512 34.56 -10.96 -20.17
C ARG A 512 36.04 -11.27 -20.42
N SER A 513 36.75 -10.45 -21.19
CA SER A 513 38.20 -10.62 -21.43
C SER A 513 39.03 -10.41 -20.15
N LEU A 514 38.53 -9.64 -19.18
CA LEU A 514 39.16 -9.47 -17.86
C LEU A 514 39.20 -10.76 -17.02
N GLY A 515 38.36 -11.74 -17.36
CA GLY A 515 38.26 -13.01 -16.66
C GLY A 515 37.40 -12.97 -15.38
N ASN A 516 36.75 -14.10 -15.09
CA ASN A 516 35.79 -14.22 -13.99
C ASN A 516 36.37 -13.87 -12.61
N LYS A 517 37.64 -14.21 -12.35
CA LYS A 517 38.29 -13.95 -11.06
C LYS A 517 38.41 -12.44 -10.79
N LYS A 518 38.76 -11.66 -11.82
CA LYS A 518 38.92 -10.20 -11.71
C LYS A 518 37.57 -9.52 -11.50
N LEU A 519 36.56 -9.89 -12.27
CA LEU A 519 35.18 -9.39 -12.09
C LEU A 519 34.63 -9.72 -10.68
N GLN A 520 34.86 -10.94 -10.18
CA GLN A 520 34.48 -11.30 -8.80
C GLN A 520 35.24 -10.49 -7.75
N ARG A 521 36.53 -10.17 -7.97
CA ARG A 521 37.32 -9.33 -7.07
C ARG A 521 36.71 -7.92 -6.95
N TYR A 522 36.33 -7.31 -8.07
CA TYR A 522 35.68 -6.00 -8.07
C TYR A 522 34.33 -6.02 -7.36
N ALA A 523 33.47 -6.98 -7.71
CA ALA A 523 32.17 -7.10 -7.04
C ALA A 523 32.32 -7.34 -5.53
N LYS A 524 33.25 -8.19 -5.09
CA LYS A 524 33.52 -8.43 -3.65
C LYS A 524 34.00 -7.18 -2.93
N THR A 525 34.83 -6.37 -3.58
CA THR A 525 35.35 -5.11 -3.01
C THR A 525 34.20 -4.12 -2.79
N LEU A 526 33.37 -3.91 -3.81
CA LEU A 526 32.18 -3.04 -3.72
C LEU A 526 31.16 -3.55 -2.69
N ILE A 527 30.94 -4.87 -2.62
CA ILE A 527 30.03 -5.48 -1.63
C ILE A 527 30.55 -5.25 -0.20
N LYS A 528 31.87 -5.33 0.04
CA LYS A 528 32.44 -5.06 1.36
C LYS A 528 32.19 -3.61 1.79
N ILE A 529 32.29 -2.66 0.86
CA ILE A 529 31.97 -1.24 1.10
C ILE A 529 30.48 -1.09 1.38
N ALA A 530 29.61 -1.73 0.59
CA ALA A 530 28.17 -1.73 0.79
C ALA A 530 27.76 -2.25 2.18
N ASP A 531 28.34 -3.37 2.61
CA ASP A 531 28.08 -3.97 3.92
C ASP A 531 28.49 -3.03 5.07
N LYS A 532 29.62 -2.32 4.94
CA LYS A 532 30.05 -1.31 5.91
C LYS A 532 29.02 -0.19 6.05
N HIS A 533 28.61 0.41 4.93
CA HIS A 533 27.59 1.47 4.93
C HIS A 533 26.27 1.02 5.53
N GLN A 534 25.82 -0.19 5.18
CA GLN A 534 24.56 -0.71 5.67
C GLN A 534 24.63 -1.03 7.18
N PHE A 535 25.70 -1.67 7.63
CA PHE A 535 25.90 -2.02 9.05
C PHE A 535 25.88 -0.78 9.95
N GLU A 536 26.56 0.29 9.54
CA GLU A 536 26.64 1.54 10.30
C GLU A 536 25.33 2.36 10.31
N ALA A 537 24.38 2.04 9.42
CA ALA A 537 23.18 2.86 9.23
C ALA A 537 21.86 2.14 9.55
N VAL A 538 21.83 0.80 9.52
CA VAL A 538 20.58 0.01 9.66
C VAL A 538 19.87 0.27 10.99
N ASP A 539 20.61 0.54 12.07
CA ASP A 539 20.00 0.81 13.38
C ASP A 539 19.26 2.15 13.46
N ALA A 540 19.47 3.07 12.49
CA ALA A 540 18.70 4.30 12.38
C ALA A 540 17.21 4.04 12.11
N ILE A 541 16.86 2.85 11.60
CA ILE A 541 15.46 2.41 11.42
C ILE A 541 14.69 2.47 12.75
N LYS A 542 15.35 2.35 13.92
CA LYS A 542 14.70 2.49 15.23
C LYS A 542 14.07 3.88 15.46
N CYS A 543 14.54 4.91 14.76
CA CYS A 543 13.99 6.26 14.84
C CYS A 543 12.66 6.41 14.09
N LEU A 544 12.30 5.43 13.25
CA LEU A 544 11.07 5.44 12.46
C LEU A 544 9.88 4.87 13.24
N PRO A 545 8.63 5.19 12.82
CA PRO A 545 7.42 4.62 13.39
C PRO A 545 7.49 3.09 13.46
N ARG A 546 7.10 2.52 14.60
CA ARG A 546 7.22 1.07 14.88
C ARG A 546 6.62 0.20 13.77
N GLU A 547 5.49 0.62 13.22
CA GLU A 547 4.77 -0.07 12.14
C GLU A 547 5.53 -0.10 10.79
N LEU A 548 6.53 0.77 10.58
CA LEU A 548 7.33 0.79 9.34
C LEU A 548 8.64 0.01 9.42
N ARG A 549 9.22 -0.12 10.61
CA ARG A 549 10.52 -0.77 10.85
C ARG A 549 10.65 -2.15 10.19
N PRO A 550 9.71 -3.10 10.38
CA PRO A 550 9.79 -4.41 9.72
C PRO A 550 9.78 -4.31 8.18
N LEU A 551 9.03 -3.37 7.62
CA LEU A 551 8.86 -3.20 6.17
C LEU A 551 10.15 -2.68 5.51
N ILE A 552 10.80 -1.71 6.16
CA ILE A 552 12.05 -1.11 5.69
C ILE A 552 13.19 -2.12 5.81
N LEU A 553 13.30 -2.80 6.95
CA LEU A 553 14.30 -3.85 7.13
C LEU A 553 14.15 -4.94 6.07
N THR A 554 12.92 -5.40 5.83
CA THR A 554 12.64 -6.41 4.80
C THR A 554 13.05 -5.91 3.42
N SER A 555 12.78 -4.64 3.09
CA SER A 555 13.18 -4.05 1.82
C SER A 555 14.71 -4.09 1.62
N ILE A 556 15.47 -3.78 2.68
CA ILE A 556 16.93 -3.85 2.67
C ILE A 556 17.42 -5.30 2.54
N GLU A 557 16.81 -6.25 3.26
CA GLU A 557 17.18 -7.68 3.17
C GLU A 557 16.90 -8.27 1.78
N ILE A 558 15.85 -7.82 1.08
CA ILE A 558 15.61 -8.22 -0.32
C ILE A 558 16.79 -7.76 -1.20
N TYR A 559 17.30 -6.54 -1.00
CA TYR A 559 18.50 -6.07 -1.71
C TYR A 559 19.74 -6.88 -1.35
N ARG A 560 19.95 -7.21 -0.06
CA ARG A 560 21.06 -8.10 0.36
C ARG A 560 20.99 -9.48 -0.26
N GLY A 561 19.78 -9.96 -0.62
CA GLY A 561 19.62 -11.20 -1.38
C GLY A 561 20.40 -11.22 -2.70
N LEU A 562 20.69 -10.06 -3.31
CA LEU A 562 21.55 -9.98 -4.49
C LEU A 562 23.00 -10.33 -4.18
N ILE A 563 23.51 -9.95 -3.01
CA ILE A 563 24.89 -10.24 -2.59
C ILE A 563 25.10 -11.75 -2.59
N TYR A 564 24.16 -12.49 -2.01
CA TYR A 564 24.17 -13.95 -2.03
C TYR A 564 24.18 -14.48 -3.47
N CYS A 565 23.28 -13.99 -4.34
CA CYS A 565 23.24 -14.42 -5.73
C CYS A 565 24.56 -14.14 -6.50
N ILE A 566 25.22 -13.00 -6.25
CA ILE A 566 26.51 -12.66 -6.88
C ILE A 566 27.60 -13.62 -6.39
N GLN A 567 27.63 -13.92 -5.09
CA GLN A 567 28.68 -14.73 -4.46
C GLN A 567 28.50 -16.24 -4.72
N SER A 568 27.28 -16.73 -4.86
CA SER A 568 27.00 -18.16 -5.06
C SER A 568 27.17 -18.64 -6.50
N CYS A 569 27.36 -17.74 -7.48
CA CYS A 569 27.53 -18.12 -8.87
C CYS A 569 28.95 -18.67 -9.15
N PRO A 570 29.09 -19.85 -9.79
CA PRO A 570 30.40 -20.42 -10.14
C PRO A 570 31.24 -19.53 -11.07
N SER A 571 30.57 -18.88 -12.03
CA SER A 571 31.13 -17.86 -12.91
C SER A 571 30.45 -16.51 -12.62
N PHE A 572 31.11 -15.40 -12.90
CA PHE A 572 30.52 -14.09 -12.65
C PHE A 572 29.26 -13.92 -13.52
N PRO A 573 28.08 -13.62 -12.96
CA PRO A 573 26.83 -13.63 -13.73
C PRO A 573 26.75 -12.45 -14.72
N ASN A 574 26.02 -12.60 -15.82
CA ASN A 574 25.68 -11.46 -16.70
C ASN A 574 24.79 -10.45 -15.94
N LYS A 575 23.81 -10.97 -15.20
CA LYS A 575 23.00 -10.21 -14.23
C LYS A 575 22.51 -11.16 -13.15
N ALA A 576 22.97 -11.01 -11.91
CA ALA A 576 22.40 -11.77 -10.82
C ALA A 576 20.93 -11.37 -10.59
N LYS A 577 20.05 -12.37 -10.47
CA LYS A 577 18.62 -12.16 -10.21
C LYS A 577 18.17 -13.07 -9.07
N ILE A 578 17.42 -12.50 -8.14
CA ILE A 578 16.77 -13.27 -7.07
C ILE A 578 15.52 -13.94 -7.65
N SER A 579 15.42 -15.26 -7.51
CA SER A 579 14.22 -15.98 -7.96
C SER A 579 13.00 -15.59 -7.11
N LYS A 580 11.79 -15.74 -7.68
CA LYS A 580 10.53 -15.40 -6.97
C LYS A 580 10.41 -16.13 -5.63
N LEU A 581 10.80 -17.41 -5.58
CA LEU A 581 10.76 -18.22 -4.36
C LEU A 581 11.69 -17.64 -3.27
N HIS A 582 12.94 -17.33 -3.63
CA HIS A 582 13.90 -16.75 -2.68
C HIS A 582 13.45 -15.36 -2.20
N LYS A 583 12.89 -14.53 -3.08
CA LYS A 583 12.29 -13.24 -2.66
C LYS A 583 11.19 -13.45 -1.62
N SER A 584 10.27 -14.38 -1.87
CA SER A 584 9.20 -14.70 -0.91
C SER A 584 9.75 -15.20 0.42
N MET A 585 10.78 -16.05 0.42
CA MET A 585 11.43 -16.52 1.65
C MET A 585 12.09 -15.38 2.42
N ILE A 586 12.80 -14.47 1.73
CA ILE A 586 13.40 -13.28 2.36
C ILE A 586 12.30 -12.39 2.95
N ILE A 587 11.20 -12.17 2.24
CA ILE A 587 10.07 -11.37 2.73
C ILE A 587 9.47 -12.00 3.99
N LEU A 588 9.19 -13.30 3.98
CA LEU A 588 8.64 -13.99 5.14
C LEU A 588 9.60 -13.93 6.34
N LYS A 589 10.89 -14.20 6.12
CA LYS A 589 11.91 -14.12 7.18
C LYS A 589 12.07 -12.69 7.70
N GLY A 590 12.08 -11.70 6.81
CA GLY A 590 12.21 -10.28 7.13
C GLY A 590 11.05 -9.80 8.00
N LEU A 591 9.81 -10.08 7.57
CA LEU A 591 8.59 -9.61 8.22
C LEU A 591 8.31 -10.32 9.55
N TYR A 592 8.59 -11.62 9.67
CA TYR A 592 8.16 -12.43 10.82
C TYR A 592 9.27 -12.89 11.76
N ILE A 593 10.54 -12.85 11.35
CA ILE A 593 11.66 -13.40 12.14
C ILE A 593 12.70 -12.32 12.44
N GLN A 594 13.30 -11.72 11.41
CA GLN A 594 14.38 -10.74 11.57
C GLN A 594 13.90 -9.41 12.12
N SER A 595 12.64 -9.05 11.88
CA SER A 595 12.03 -7.82 12.39
C SER A 595 11.78 -7.83 13.90
N ILE A 596 11.69 -9.01 14.53
CA ILE A 596 11.31 -9.14 15.96
C ILE A 596 12.20 -8.27 16.85
N LYS A 597 13.51 -8.21 16.57
CA LYS A 597 14.49 -7.40 17.33
C LYS A 597 14.31 -5.88 17.21
N TYR A 598 13.43 -5.41 16.32
CA TYR A 598 13.13 -3.98 16.11
C TYR A 598 11.66 -3.62 16.47
N VAL A 599 10.84 -4.63 16.80
CA VAL A 599 9.44 -4.51 17.20
C VAL A 599 9.30 -4.48 18.72
N VAL A 600 10.11 -5.28 19.43
CA VAL A 600 10.33 -5.18 20.89
C VAL A 600 11.15 -3.92 21.18
#